data_AF-J9DYT5-F1
#
_entry.id   AF-J9DYT5-F1
#
_cell.length_a   1.000
_cell.length_b   1.000
_cell.length_c   1.000
_cell.angle_alpha   90.00
_cell.angle_beta   90.00
_cell.angle_gamma   90.00
#
_symmetry.space_group_name_H-M   'P 1'
#
loop_
_entity.id
_entity.type
_entity.pdbx_description
1 polymer ?
#
loop_
_entity_poly.entity_id
_entity_poly.type
_entity_poly.pdbx_seq_one_letter_code
_entity_poly.pdbx_strand_id
1 'polypeptide(L)' 'EGYFNEETVRLFCSQVVCTVADLLGVDIDPACMEAWIDMMRFIGCRLLDGFNYIRLSSNKKLSINTADHIFYVL' A
#
# COMPACT_ATOMS: atom_id res chain seq x y z
N GLU A 1 -17.84 4.81 4.92
CA GLU A 1 -16.50 4.68 5.50
C GLU A 1 -15.61 3.94 4.51
N GLY A 2 -14.48 4.53 4.13
CA GLY A 2 -13.55 3.90 3.18
C GLY A 2 -12.53 4.86 2.58
N TYR A 3 -11.99 5.78 3.39
CA TYR A 3 -10.98 6.75 2.92
C TYR A 3 -9.70 6.07 2.41
N PHE A 4 -9.43 4.84 2.87
CA PHE A 4 -8.27 4.06 2.51
C PHE A 4 -8.71 2.77 1.80
N ASN A 5 -8.49 2.70 0.49
CA ASN A 5 -8.80 1.55 -0.35
C ASN A 5 -7.88 1.54 -1.59
N GLU A 6 -8.01 0.53 -2.45
CA GLU A 6 -7.15 0.34 -3.62
C GLU A 6 -7.15 1.54 -4.58
N GLU A 7 -8.30 2.16 -4.81
CA GLU A 7 -8.45 3.34 -5.64
C GLU A 7 -7.75 4.55 -5.00
N THR A 8 -8.01 4.82 -3.73
CA THR A 8 -7.43 6.00 -3.07
C THR A 8 -5.93 5.91 -2.89
N VAL A 9 -5.39 4.72 -2.65
CA VAL A 9 -3.93 4.50 -2.59
C VAL A 9 -3.27 4.70 -3.95
N ARG A 10 -3.91 4.22 -5.04
CA ARG A 10 -3.40 4.46 -6.40
C ARG A 10 -3.38 5.94 -6.75
N LEU A 11 -4.49 6.64 -6.49
CA LEU A 11 -4.60 8.07 -6.75
C LEU A 11 -3.54 8.85 -5.97
N PHE A 12 -3.36 8.54 -4.69
CA PHE A 12 -2.31 9.14 -3.87
C PHE A 12 -0.91 8.90 -4.47
N CYS A 13 -0.58 7.66 -4.83
CA CYS A 13 0.73 7.33 -5.37
C CYS A 13 1.02 8.07 -6.68
N SER A 14 0.03 8.12 -7.59
CA SER A 14 0.14 8.86 -8.85
C SER A 14 0.27 10.37 -8.62
N GLN A 15 -0.52 10.94 -7.71
CA GLN A 15 -0.47 12.38 -7.39
C GLN A 15 0.90 12.81 -6.87
N VAL A 16 1.55 11.99 -6.03
CA VAL A 16 2.91 12.29 -5.55
C VAL A 16 3.89 12.32 -6.72
N VAL A 17 3.88 11.32 -7.61
CA VAL A 17 4.78 11.29 -8.78
C VAL A 17 4.51 12.48 -9.70
N CYS A 18 3.25 12.78 -10.02
CA CYS A 18 2.88 13.93 -10.83
C CYS A 18 3.33 15.25 -10.20
N THR A 19 3.15 15.40 -8.88
CA THR A 19 3.57 16.63 -8.17
C THR A 19 5.08 16.80 -8.22
N VAL A 20 5.85 15.72 -8.05
CA VAL A 20 7.31 15.76 -8.20
C VAL A 20 7.70 16.15 -9.63
N ALA A 21 7.03 15.60 -10.64
CA ALA A 21 7.25 15.95 -12.03
C ALA A 21 6.94 17.43 -12.31
N ASP A 22 5.82 17.94 -11.81
CA ASP A 22 5.40 19.33 -11.99
C ASP A 22 6.36 20.31 -11.29
N LEU A 23 6.88 19.94 -10.11
CA LEU A 23 7.81 20.77 -9.34
C LEU A 23 9.21 20.84 -9.97
N LEU A 24 9.68 19.73 -10.54
CA LEU A 24 11.00 19.63 -11.15
C LEU A 24 10.97 20.04 -12.64
N GLY A 25 9.79 20.07 -13.26
CA GLY A 25 9.57 20.52 -14.62
C GLY A 25 10.39 19.73 -15.64
N VAL A 26 10.99 20.44 -16.60
CA VAL A 26 11.79 19.87 -17.70
C VAL A 26 13.19 19.39 -17.26
N ASP A 27 13.60 19.67 -16.03
CA ASP A 27 14.96 19.38 -15.56
C ASP A 27 15.09 18.00 -14.91
N ILE A 28 14.02 17.23 -14.84
CA ILE A 28 14.06 15.89 -14.25
C ILE A 28 14.68 14.89 -15.22
N ASP A 29 15.80 14.30 -14.79
CA ASP A 29 16.40 13.16 -15.47
C ASP A 29 15.40 11.97 -15.51
N PRO A 30 15.20 11.32 -16.67
CA PRO A 30 14.29 10.18 -16.78
C PRO A 30 14.54 9.07 -15.75
N ALA A 31 15.81 8.79 -15.39
CA ALA A 31 16.09 7.76 -14.39
C ALA A 31 15.66 8.19 -12.97
N CYS A 32 15.74 9.50 -12.67
CA CYS A 32 15.17 10.05 -11.44
C CYS A 32 13.64 9.87 -11.42
N MET A 33 12.96 10.12 -12.53
CA MET A 33 11.50 9.93 -12.62
C MET A 33 11.10 8.46 -12.40
N GLU A 34 11.80 7.52 -13.04
CA GLU A 34 11.56 6.08 -12.84
C GLU A 34 11.81 5.67 -11.38
N ALA A 35 12.83 6.23 -10.71
CA ALA A 35 13.07 5.97 -9.30
C ALA A 35 11.89 6.43 -8.40
N TRP A 36 11.28 7.59 -8.71
CA TRP A 36 10.07 8.05 -8.01
C TRP A 36 8.87 7.14 -8.27
N ILE A 37 8.69 6.69 -9.52
CA ILE A 37 7.63 5.76 -9.88
C ILE A 37 7.79 4.44 -9.11
N ASP A 38 8.99 3.86 -9.08
CA ASP A 38 9.25 2.59 -8.40
C ASP A 38 9.12 2.70 -6.89
N MET A 39 9.57 3.82 -6.30
CA MET A 39 9.37 4.08 -4.88
C MET A 39 7.89 4.17 -4.53
N MET A 40 7.10 4.90 -5.31
CA MET A 40 5.67 5.04 -5.06
C MET A 40 4.89 3.75 -5.34
N ARG A 41 5.31 2.93 -6.31
CA ARG A 41 4.80 1.56 -6.49
C ARG A 41 5.03 0.71 -5.25
N PHE A 42 6.26 0.71 -4.72
CA PHE A 42 6.59 -0.05 -3.51
C PHE A 42 5.74 0.39 -2.31
N ILE A 43 5.65 1.69 -2.07
CA ILE A 43 4.83 2.26 -0.98
C ILE A 43 3.37 1.86 -1.15
N GLY A 44 2.82 2.03 -2.36
CA GLY A 44 1.44 1.66 -2.66
C GLY A 44 1.14 0.18 -2.38
N CYS A 45 2.02 -0.73 -2.81
CA CYS A 45 1.88 -2.16 -2.50
C CYS A 45 1.85 -2.43 -0.99
N ARG A 46 2.77 -1.84 -0.23
CA ARG A 46 2.85 -2.03 1.23
C ARG A 46 1.63 -1.50 1.97
N LEU A 47 1.10 -0.37 1.55
CA LEU A 47 -0.12 0.21 2.13
C LEU A 47 -1.34 -0.70 1.90
N LEU A 48 -1.43 -1.34 0.74
CA LEU A 48 -2.51 -2.27 0.41
C LEU A 48 -2.38 -3.61 1.15
N ASP A 49 -1.15 -4.10 1.37
CA ASP A 49 -0.91 -5.29 2.21
C ASP A 49 -1.45 -5.07 3.64
N GLY A 50 -1.13 -3.93 4.24
CA GLY A 50 -1.62 -3.55 5.57
C GLY A 50 -3.15 -3.44 5.62
N PHE A 51 -3.75 -2.86 4.59
CA PHE A 51 -5.21 -2.78 4.47
C PHE A 51 -5.86 -4.17 4.38
N ASN A 52 -5.30 -5.07 3.56
CA ASN A 52 -5.78 -6.44 3.43
C ASN A 52 -5.66 -7.21 4.74
N TYR A 53 -4.53 -7.08 5.45
CA TYR A 53 -4.34 -7.69 6.77
C TYR A 53 -5.40 -7.22 7.77
N ILE A 54 -5.64 -5.91 7.89
CA ILE A 54 -6.66 -5.36 8.79
C ILE A 54 -8.04 -5.90 8.43
N ARG A 55 -8.40 -5.89 7.14
CA ARG A 55 -9.68 -6.41 6.64
C ARG A 55 -9.85 -7.92 6.90
N LEU A 56 -8.79 -8.70 6.79
CA LEU A 56 -8.79 -10.13 7.14
C LEU A 56 -8.95 -10.34 8.65
N SER A 57 -8.27 -9.54 9.47
CA SER A 57 -8.34 -9.61 10.93
C SER A 57 -9.71 -9.18 11.48
N SER A 58 -10.37 -8.20 10.85
CA SER A 58 -11.70 -7.74 11.25
C SER A 58 -12.83 -8.67 10.80
N ASN A 59 -12.69 -9.34 9.65
CA ASN A 59 -13.67 -10.33 9.17
C ASN A 59 -13.50 -11.70 9.83
N LYS A 60 -12.29 -12.05 10.29
CA LYS A 60 -12.10 -13.20 11.18
C LYS A 60 -12.47 -12.79 12.61
N LYS A 61 -13.75 -12.96 12.97
CA LYS A 61 -14.06 -13.58 14.27
C LYS A 61 -13.34 -14.93 14.24
N LEU A 62 -12.07 -14.95 14.66
CA LEU A 62 -11.33 -16.16 14.93
C LEU A 62 -12.10 -16.87 16.05
N SER A 63 -13.03 -17.76 15.68
CA SER A 63 -13.41 -18.86 16.53
C SER A 63 -12.16 -19.72 16.64
N ILE A 64 -11.28 -19.35 17.57
CA ILE A 64 -10.17 -20.20 18.00
C ILE A 64 -10.88 -21.39 18.66
N ASN A 65 -11.10 -22.45 17.90
CA ASN A 65 -11.46 -23.72 18.47
C ASN A 65 -10.22 -24.23 19.20
N THR A 66 -10.21 -24.08 20.52
CA THR A 66 -9.16 -24.56 21.41
C THR A 66 -9.06 -26.09 21.49
N ALA A 67 -9.90 -26.84 20.76
CA ALA A 67 -9.88 -28.30 20.78
C ALA A 67 -8.73 -28.92 19.98
N ASP A 68 -8.22 -28.28 18.93
CA ASP A 68 -7.19 -28.87 18.09
C ASP A 68 -5.94 -27.98 18.01
N HIS A 69 -5.06 -28.22 18.98
CA HIS A 69 -3.62 -27.90 18.98
C HIS A 69 -3.19 -26.53 18.42
N ILE A 70 -3.04 -25.58 19.36
CA ILE A 70 -2.36 -24.30 19.18
C ILE A 70 -0.90 -24.56 18.77
N PHE A 71 -0.49 -24.09 17.58
CA PHE A 71 0.91 -23.84 17.27
C PHE A 71 1.13 -22.50 16.57
N TYR A 72 2.24 -21.87 16.99
CA TYR A 72 2.55 -20.45 16.93
C TYR A 72 2.97 -19.96 15.54
N VAL A 73 2.70 -18.67 15.32
CA VAL A 73 3.18 -17.84 14.21
C VAL A 73 4.71 -17.67 14.28
N LEU A 74 5.38 -17.90 13.16
CA LEU A 74 6.66 -17.26 12.79
C LEU A 74 6.42 -16.41 11.54
#